data_AF-A0A1U9H0Q3-F1
#
_entry.id   AF-A0A1U9H0Q3-F1
#
_cell.length_a   1.000
_cell.length_b   1.000
_cell.length_c   1.000
_cell.angle_alpha   90.00
_cell.angle_beta   90.00
_cell.angle_gamma   90.00
#
_symmetry.space_group_name_H-M   'P 1'
#
loop_
_entity.id
_entity.type
_entity.pdbx_description
1 polymer ?
#
loop_
_entity_poly.entity_id
_entity_poly.type
_entity_poly.pdbx_seq_one_letter_code
_entity_poly.pdbx_strand_id
1 'polypeptide(L)'
;MKYAFLGALRSAAQMVSYEVSIGLILITVLICVGPRNSSEIVMAQKQIWSGIPLFPVLVMFLISRLAETNRAPFDLPEAEAESVAGYNVEYTYIAVPAEILGIILPLLLGVAFLVLAERKVMAFVQRRKGPDVVGSFGLLQPLADGSKLILKEPISPSSANFFLFRMAPVATFMLSLVARAVVPFDYGMVLSDPNIGLLYLFAISSLGVYGIIIAGRSSNSSMGSALFFLGEYANMILMTGPCTLFFPGGWPPILDLPIFKKIPGSIWFSIKVLLFLFLYIWVRAAFPRYRYDQLMGLGRKVFLPLSLARVVPVSGLLVTFQWLP
;
A
#
# COMPACT_ATOMS: atom_id res chain seq x y z
N MET A 1 23.26 -14.95 10.83
CA MET A 1 23.00 -13.51 11.04
C MET A 1 23.36 -12.65 9.83
N LYS A 2 24.50 -12.85 9.16
CA LYS A 2 24.97 -11.93 8.12
C LYS A 2 24.05 -11.83 6.89
N TYR A 3 23.55 -12.94 6.32
CA TYR A 3 22.84 -12.89 5.03
C TYR A 3 21.39 -12.37 5.09
N ALA A 4 20.59 -12.81 6.08
CA ALA A 4 19.21 -12.33 6.25
C ALA A 4 19.15 -10.84 6.58
N PHE A 5 20.03 -10.37 7.46
CA PHE A 5 20.15 -8.97 7.80
C PHE A 5 20.62 -8.12 6.62
N LEU A 6 21.60 -8.60 5.81
CA LEU A 6 22.02 -7.92 4.59
C LEU A 6 20.89 -7.85 3.54
N GLY A 7 20.06 -8.88 3.44
CA GLY A 7 18.86 -8.88 2.60
C GLY A 7 17.85 -7.82 3.05
N ALA A 8 17.53 -7.77 4.34
CA ALA A 8 16.63 -6.76 4.89
C ALA A 8 17.18 -5.33 4.75
N LEU A 9 18.49 -5.14 4.90
CA LEU A 9 19.13 -3.84 4.72
C LEU A 9 19.05 -3.36 3.26
N ARG A 10 19.16 -4.29 2.29
CA ARG A 10 18.95 -3.98 0.87
C ARG A 10 17.48 -3.60 0.60
N SER A 11 16.52 -4.35 1.13
CA SER A 11 15.09 -4.05 1.00
C SER A 11 14.76 -2.67 1.58
N ALA A 12 15.26 -2.39 2.79
CA ALA A 12 15.11 -1.10 3.44
C ALA A 12 15.71 0.05 2.61
N ALA A 13 16.93 -0.12 2.10
CA ALA A 13 17.58 0.90 1.26
C ALA A 13 16.78 1.19 -0.02
N GLN A 14 16.21 0.16 -0.65
CA GLN A 14 15.33 0.31 -1.79
C GLN A 14 14.08 1.13 -1.42
N MET A 15 13.36 0.71 -0.38
CA MET A 15 12.15 1.41 0.07
C MET A 15 12.40 2.89 0.33
N VAL A 16 13.47 3.22 1.06
CA VAL A 16 13.83 4.61 1.36
C VAL A 16 14.05 5.41 0.07
N SER A 17 14.69 4.83 -0.95
CA SER A 17 14.91 5.52 -2.23
C SER A 17 13.59 5.84 -2.96
N TYR A 18 12.60 4.95 -2.89
CA TYR A 18 11.29 5.16 -3.51
C TYR A 18 10.40 6.06 -2.68
N GLU A 19 10.52 6.02 -1.36
CA GLU A 19 9.82 6.91 -0.44
C GLU A 19 10.17 8.37 -0.69
N VAL A 20 11.47 8.70 -0.84
CA VAL A 20 11.90 10.06 -1.20
C VAL A 20 11.29 10.49 -2.54
N SER A 21 11.25 9.58 -3.53
CA SER A 21 10.65 9.86 -4.85
C SER A 21 9.15 10.14 -4.74
N ILE A 22 8.44 9.34 -3.94
CA ILE A 22 7.01 9.50 -3.63
C ILE A 22 6.75 10.85 -2.95
N GLY A 23 7.58 11.24 -1.98
CA GLY A 23 7.46 12.53 -1.29
C GLY A 23 7.53 13.72 -2.26
N LEU A 24 8.50 13.70 -3.17
CA LEU A 24 8.66 14.74 -4.21
C LEU A 24 7.49 14.78 -5.20
N ILE A 25 6.96 13.62 -5.58
CA ILE A 25 5.77 13.52 -6.42
C ILE A 25 4.55 14.15 -5.71
N LEU A 26 4.35 13.85 -4.42
CA LEU A 26 3.25 14.41 -3.65
C LEU A 26 3.38 15.93 -3.46
N ILE A 27 4.60 16.45 -3.29
CA ILE A 27 4.85 17.90 -3.26
C ILE A 27 4.39 18.55 -4.57
N THR A 28 4.60 17.91 -5.72
CA THR A 28 4.12 18.44 -7.02
C THR A 28 2.60 18.58 -7.03
N VAL A 29 1.88 17.59 -6.47
CA VAL A 29 0.41 17.64 -6.35
C VAL A 29 -0.02 18.73 -5.37
N LEU A 30 0.66 18.87 -4.23
CA LEU A 30 0.36 19.89 -3.23
C LEU A 30 0.55 21.32 -3.76
N ILE A 31 1.55 21.58 -4.58
CA ILE A 31 1.75 22.91 -5.18
C ILE A 31 0.55 23.27 -6.07
N CYS A 32 -0.11 22.29 -6.70
CA CYS A 32 -1.29 22.53 -7.52
C CYS A 32 -2.57 22.79 -6.69
N VAL A 33 -2.66 22.25 -5.47
CA VAL A 33 -3.89 22.24 -4.67
C VAL A 33 -3.82 23.18 -3.45
N GLY A 34 -2.62 23.52 -3.00
CA GLY A 34 -2.33 24.23 -1.76
C GLY A 34 -2.24 23.30 -0.54
N PRO A 35 -1.68 23.78 0.60
CA PRO A 35 -1.67 23.03 1.85
C PRO A 35 -3.10 22.93 2.40
N ARG A 36 -3.71 21.76 2.26
CA ARG A 36 -5.11 21.51 2.62
C ARG A 36 -5.27 20.17 3.34
N ASN A 37 -6.43 20.02 3.98
CA ASN A 37 -6.89 18.77 4.58
C ASN A 37 -7.02 17.67 3.52
N SER A 38 -6.95 16.41 3.94
CA SER A 38 -7.06 15.26 3.01
C SER A 38 -8.37 15.29 2.23
N SER A 39 -9.45 15.73 2.89
CA SER A 39 -10.77 15.83 2.29
C SER A 39 -10.90 17.03 1.35
N GLU A 40 -10.30 18.15 1.72
CA GLU A 40 -10.29 19.38 0.94
C GLU A 40 -9.46 19.26 -0.35
N ILE A 41 -8.39 18.44 -0.32
CA ILE A 41 -7.61 18.13 -1.52
C ILE A 41 -8.49 17.48 -2.59
N VAL A 42 -9.35 16.55 -2.20
CA VAL A 42 -10.28 15.88 -3.11
C VAL A 42 -11.32 16.87 -3.67
N MET A 43 -11.82 17.77 -2.82
CA MET A 43 -12.80 18.76 -3.25
C MET A 43 -12.22 19.78 -4.22
N ALA A 44 -10.94 20.13 -4.07
CA ALA A 44 -10.24 21.00 -5.02
C ALA A 44 -10.09 20.35 -6.41
N GLN A 45 -10.11 19.02 -6.49
CA GLN A 45 -9.93 18.25 -7.72
C GLN A 45 -11.25 17.97 -8.47
N LYS A 46 -12.36 18.61 -8.06
CA LYS A 46 -13.67 18.36 -8.65
C LYS A 46 -13.77 18.82 -10.11
N GLN A 47 -13.10 19.91 -10.49
CA GLN A 47 -13.14 20.43 -11.86
C GLN A 47 -12.20 19.68 -12.81
N ILE A 48 -10.94 19.50 -12.42
CA ILE A 48 -9.94 18.78 -13.19
C ILE A 48 -9.22 17.83 -12.25
N TRP A 49 -9.24 16.54 -12.57
CA TRP A 49 -8.47 15.53 -11.86
C TRP A 49 -6.98 15.79 -12.07
N SER A 50 -6.21 15.86 -10.99
CA SER A 50 -4.76 16.08 -11.06
C SER A 50 -4.01 15.01 -11.85
N GLY A 51 -4.58 13.81 -12.01
CA GLY A 51 -4.01 12.75 -12.86
C GLY A 51 -3.90 13.09 -14.34
N ILE A 52 -4.75 13.97 -14.87
CA ILE A 52 -4.74 14.37 -16.29
C ILE A 52 -3.57 15.33 -16.60
N PRO A 53 -3.41 16.48 -15.93
CA PRO A 53 -2.28 17.37 -16.16
C PRO A 53 -0.95 16.75 -15.68
N LEU A 54 -0.97 15.87 -14.68
CA LEU A 54 0.22 15.24 -14.10
C LEU A 54 0.39 13.77 -14.54
N PHE A 55 -0.05 13.40 -15.75
CA PHE A 55 -0.02 12.00 -16.21
C PHE A 55 1.35 11.30 -16.06
N PRO A 56 2.50 11.90 -16.43
CA PRO A 56 3.80 11.26 -16.23
C PRO A 56 4.14 11.03 -14.75
N VAL A 57 3.70 11.95 -13.88
CA VAL A 57 3.92 11.89 -12.43
C VAL A 57 3.04 10.81 -11.81
N LEU A 58 1.81 10.61 -12.31
CA LEU A 58 0.95 9.49 -11.93
C LEU A 58 1.61 8.14 -12.21
N VAL A 59 2.22 7.97 -13.40
CA VAL A 59 2.93 6.72 -13.74
C VAL A 59 4.13 6.50 -12.83
N MET A 60 4.92 7.53 -12.56
CA MET A 60 6.04 7.44 -11.62
C MET A 60 5.58 7.08 -10.21
N PHE A 61 4.46 7.64 -9.76
CA PHE A 61 3.88 7.34 -8.45
C PHE A 61 3.49 5.86 -8.37
N LEU A 62 2.82 5.34 -9.39
CA LEU A 62 2.42 3.94 -9.45
C LEU A 62 3.62 3.00 -9.40
N ILE A 63 4.68 3.26 -10.18
CA ILE A 63 5.87 2.42 -10.17
C ILE A 63 6.61 2.53 -8.84
N SER A 64 6.72 3.74 -8.27
CA SER A 64 7.39 3.93 -6.98
C SER A 64 6.67 3.24 -5.83
N ARG A 65 5.33 3.26 -5.85
CA ARG A 65 4.51 2.56 -4.87
C ARG A 65 4.56 1.04 -5.04
N LEU A 66 4.60 0.53 -6.27
CA LEU A 66 4.84 -0.89 -6.52
C LEU A 66 6.19 -1.33 -5.96
N ALA A 67 7.24 -0.53 -6.17
CA ALA A 67 8.57 -0.79 -5.64
C ALA A 67 8.65 -0.70 -4.10
N GLU A 68 7.79 0.10 -3.45
CA GLU A 68 7.68 0.20 -1.99
C GLU A 68 7.04 -1.05 -1.36
N THR A 69 6.08 -1.68 -2.06
CA THR A 69 5.40 -2.89 -1.55
C THR A 69 6.25 -4.16 -1.57
N ASN A 70 7.49 -4.09 -2.05
CA ASN A 70 8.50 -5.17 -2.10
C ASN A 70 8.01 -6.54 -2.56
N ARG A 71 7.02 -6.58 -3.47
CA ARG A 71 6.55 -7.83 -4.07
C ARG A 71 6.79 -7.85 -5.57
N ALA A 72 6.82 -9.06 -6.14
CA ALA A 72 7.04 -9.29 -7.57
C ALA A 72 6.29 -8.23 -8.41
N PRO A 73 6.94 -7.54 -9.36
CA PRO A 73 8.11 -7.94 -10.17
C PRO A 73 9.49 -7.56 -9.59
N PHE A 74 9.65 -7.36 -8.29
CA PHE A 74 10.94 -7.01 -7.66
C PHE A 74 11.28 -8.00 -6.54
N ASP A 75 12.38 -8.77 -6.69
CA ASP A 75 12.80 -9.79 -5.71
C ASP A 75 14.14 -9.44 -5.04
N LEU A 76 14.12 -9.48 -3.71
CA LEU A 76 15.19 -10.07 -2.89
C LEU A 76 14.82 -11.55 -2.62
N PRO A 77 15.77 -12.43 -2.27
CA PRO A 77 15.53 -13.88 -2.23
C PRO A 77 14.52 -14.26 -1.13
N GLU A 78 13.24 -14.28 -1.50
CA GLU A 78 12.19 -14.98 -0.77
C GLU A 78 12.32 -16.46 -1.10
N ALA A 79 12.93 -17.20 -0.17
CA ALA A 79 12.80 -18.65 -0.16
C ALA A 79 11.32 -19.00 0.08
N GLU A 80 10.91 -20.06 -0.61
CA GLU A 80 9.56 -20.59 -0.72
C GLU A 80 8.78 -20.57 0.60
N ALA A 81 7.51 -20.20 0.48
CA ALA A 81 6.56 -20.07 1.58
C ALA A 81 6.36 -21.41 2.31
N GLU A 82 7.10 -21.62 3.41
CA GLU A 82 6.70 -22.54 4.45
C GLU A 82 6.51 -21.78 5.77
N SER A 83 5.22 -21.47 6.02
CA SER A 83 4.77 -20.63 7.12
C SER A 83 5.02 -21.27 8.48
N VAL A 84 5.58 -20.45 9.36
CA VAL A 84 5.61 -20.64 10.81
C VAL A 84 4.52 -19.77 11.45
N ALA A 85 3.57 -20.43 12.10
CA ALA A 85 2.55 -19.79 12.92
C ALA A 85 3.18 -19.29 14.23
N GLY A 86 2.97 -18.01 14.54
CA GLY A 86 3.19 -17.45 15.87
C GLY A 86 1.88 -17.39 16.64
N TYR A 87 1.88 -17.91 17.87
CA TYR A 87 0.75 -17.95 18.79
C TYR A 87 0.10 -16.57 19.07
N ASN A 88 -1.23 -16.61 19.15
CA ASN A 88 -2.17 -15.74 19.88
C ASN A 88 -2.08 -14.23 19.64
N VAL A 89 -2.96 -13.76 18.75
CA VAL A 89 -3.43 -12.35 18.67
C VAL A 89 -4.45 -12.03 19.79
N GLU A 90 -4.53 -12.83 20.84
CA GLU A 90 -5.56 -12.67 21.89
C GLU A 90 -5.26 -11.58 22.93
N TYR A 91 -4.11 -10.89 22.87
CA TYR A 91 -3.78 -9.84 23.83
C TYR A 91 -3.46 -8.50 23.17
N THR A 92 -4.44 -7.93 22.47
CA THR A 92 -4.57 -6.45 22.35
C THR A 92 -6.05 -6.03 22.29
N TYR A 93 -6.89 -6.64 23.14
CA TYR A 93 -8.25 -6.15 23.41
C TYR A 93 -8.26 -5.13 24.56
N ILE A 94 -7.25 -4.27 24.65
CA ILE A 94 -7.36 -3.08 25.51
C ILE A 94 -8.23 -2.09 24.75
N ALA A 95 -9.54 -2.17 24.99
CA ALA A 95 -10.58 -1.21 24.60
C ALA A 95 -10.37 -0.59 23.21
N VAL A 96 -10.44 -1.41 22.15
CA VAL A 96 -10.58 -0.88 20.79
C VAL A 96 -11.98 -0.26 20.69
N PRO A 97 -12.12 1.07 20.50
CA PRO A 97 -13.42 1.70 20.31
C PRO A 97 -14.18 1.04 19.16
N ALA A 98 -15.51 0.91 19.27
CA ALA A 98 -16.34 0.23 18.28
C ALA A 98 -16.13 0.75 16.84
N GLU A 99 -15.77 2.02 16.70
CA GLU A 99 -15.44 2.68 15.43
C GLU A 99 -14.19 2.11 14.75
N ILE A 100 -13.16 1.74 15.53
CA ILE A 100 -11.92 1.16 15.01
C ILE A 100 -12.16 -0.28 14.54
N LEU A 101 -13.04 -1.03 15.23
CA LEU A 101 -13.49 -2.37 14.80
C LEU A 101 -14.18 -2.33 13.43
N GLY A 102 -14.96 -1.27 13.17
CA GLY A 102 -15.59 -1.00 11.88
C GLY A 102 -14.61 -0.75 10.73
N ILE A 103 -13.35 -0.39 11.03
CA ILE A 103 -12.28 -0.18 10.03
C ILE A 103 -11.44 -1.45 9.86
N ILE A 104 -11.09 -2.12 10.96
CA ILE A 104 -10.23 -3.30 10.95
C ILE A 104 -10.90 -4.47 10.23
N LEU A 105 -12.18 -4.75 10.54
CA LEU A 105 -12.84 -5.95 10.02
C LEU A 105 -12.98 -5.93 8.47
N PRO A 106 -13.44 -4.83 7.84
CA PRO A 106 -13.46 -4.75 6.38
C PRO A 106 -12.06 -4.75 5.76
N LEU A 107 -11.05 -4.18 6.43
CA LEU A 107 -9.67 -4.22 5.94
C LEU A 107 -9.14 -5.65 5.91
N LEU A 108 -9.32 -6.41 6.99
CA LEU A 108 -8.87 -7.81 7.07
C LEU A 108 -9.57 -8.69 6.05
N LEU A 109 -10.88 -8.51 5.88
CA LEU A 109 -11.64 -9.18 4.81
C LEU A 109 -11.13 -8.75 3.44
N GLY A 110 -10.91 -7.46 3.22
CA GLY A 110 -10.37 -6.91 1.98
C GLY A 110 -9.01 -7.51 1.63
N VAL A 111 -8.11 -7.64 2.61
CA VAL A 111 -6.81 -8.30 2.47
C VAL A 111 -7.00 -9.76 2.08
N ALA A 112 -7.86 -10.50 2.79
CA ALA A 112 -8.10 -11.92 2.52
C ALA A 112 -8.63 -12.14 1.09
N PHE A 113 -9.58 -11.31 0.64
CA PHE A 113 -10.09 -11.36 -0.73
C PHE A 113 -9.10 -10.82 -1.77
N LEU A 114 -8.23 -9.86 -1.42
CA LEU A 114 -7.17 -9.39 -2.30
C LEU A 114 -6.20 -10.51 -2.64
N VAL A 115 -5.82 -11.37 -1.68
CA VAL A 115 -4.97 -12.54 -1.94
C VAL A 115 -5.63 -13.49 -2.95
N LEU A 116 -6.94 -13.74 -2.81
CA LEU A 116 -7.69 -14.55 -3.77
C LEU A 116 -7.76 -13.88 -5.15
N ALA A 117 -8.06 -12.58 -5.18
CA ALA A 117 -8.15 -11.80 -6.40
C ALA A 117 -6.82 -11.82 -7.15
N GLU A 118 -5.70 -11.68 -6.45
CA GLU A 118 -4.36 -11.79 -7.01
C GLU A 118 -4.16 -13.14 -7.69
N ARG A 119 -4.43 -14.25 -6.98
CA ARG A 119 -4.31 -15.61 -7.52
C ARG A 119 -5.19 -15.82 -8.76
N LYS A 120 -6.41 -15.30 -8.76
CA LYS A 120 -7.33 -15.39 -9.90
C LYS A 120 -6.83 -14.56 -11.08
N VAL A 121 -6.50 -13.30 -10.90
CA VAL A 121 -6.05 -12.40 -11.97
C VAL A 121 -4.75 -12.92 -12.61
N MET A 122 -3.77 -13.35 -11.80
CA MET A 122 -2.54 -13.95 -12.33
C MET A 122 -2.82 -15.22 -13.13
N ALA A 123 -3.75 -16.07 -12.67
CA ALA A 123 -4.16 -17.26 -13.40
C ALA A 123 -4.82 -16.90 -14.74
N PHE A 124 -5.73 -15.91 -14.76
CA PHE A 124 -6.36 -15.42 -16.00
C PHE A 124 -5.34 -14.88 -17.00
N VAL A 125 -4.35 -14.09 -16.55
CA VAL A 125 -3.26 -13.60 -17.41
C VAL A 125 -2.47 -14.77 -18.01
N GLN A 126 -2.24 -15.83 -17.23
CA GLN A 126 -1.55 -17.06 -17.65
C GLN A 126 -2.46 -18.05 -18.41
N ARG A 127 -3.69 -17.65 -18.77
CA ARG A 127 -4.71 -18.50 -19.42
C ARG A 127 -5.00 -19.82 -18.67
N ARG A 128 -4.90 -19.81 -17.34
CA ARG A 128 -5.33 -20.91 -16.46
C ARG A 128 -6.42 -20.44 -15.49
N LYS A 129 -7.20 -21.36 -14.95
CA LYS A 129 -8.18 -21.02 -13.90
C LYS A 129 -7.46 -20.91 -12.56
N GLY A 130 -7.76 -19.86 -11.79
CA GLY A 130 -7.30 -19.72 -10.41
C GLY A 130 -8.04 -20.68 -9.46
N PRO A 131 -7.92 -20.49 -8.14
CA PRO A 131 -8.69 -21.27 -7.17
C PRO A 131 -10.20 -21.20 -7.46
N ASP A 132 -10.82 -22.36 -7.72
CA ASP A 132 -12.24 -22.45 -8.15
C ASP A 132 -13.02 -23.59 -7.45
N VAL A 133 -12.35 -24.38 -6.60
CA VAL A 133 -12.95 -25.58 -5.98
C VAL A 133 -13.56 -25.30 -4.62
N VAL A 134 -12.97 -24.40 -3.82
CA VAL A 134 -13.40 -24.14 -2.44
C VAL A 134 -14.51 -23.07 -2.41
N GLY A 135 -15.77 -23.52 -2.42
CA GLY A 135 -16.96 -22.67 -2.50
C GLY A 135 -17.31 -22.25 -3.93
N SER A 136 -18.42 -21.52 -4.10
CA SER A 136 -18.84 -21.00 -5.40
C SER A 136 -17.80 -20.00 -5.94
N PHE A 137 -17.11 -20.34 -7.02
CA PHE A 137 -15.99 -19.59 -7.60
C PHE A 137 -14.76 -19.43 -6.70
N GLY A 138 -14.52 -20.33 -5.75
CA GLY A 138 -13.34 -20.20 -4.87
C GLY A 138 -13.44 -19.08 -3.82
N LEU A 139 -14.62 -18.47 -3.63
CA LEU A 139 -14.81 -17.37 -2.68
C LEU A 139 -14.53 -17.75 -1.23
N LEU A 140 -14.66 -19.04 -0.88
CA LEU A 140 -14.37 -19.55 0.46
C LEU A 140 -12.89 -19.94 0.63
N GLN A 141 -12.05 -19.77 -0.39
CA GLN A 141 -10.62 -20.07 -0.33
C GLN A 141 -9.88 -19.27 0.76
N PRO A 142 -10.10 -17.96 0.98
CA PRO A 142 -9.40 -17.22 2.02
C PRO A 142 -9.74 -17.72 3.42
N LEU A 143 -10.99 -18.16 3.62
CA LEU A 143 -11.43 -18.77 4.87
C LEU A 143 -10.71 -20.10 5.08
N ALA A 144 -10.62 -20.95 4.05
CA ALA A 144 -9.91 -22.23 4.12
C ALA A 144 -8.40 -22.06 4.37
N ASP A 145 -7.77 -21.08 3.71
CA ASP A 145 -6.37 -20.73 3.95
C ASP A 145 -6.18 -20.25 5.40
N GLY A 146 -7.09 -19.42 5.92
CA GLY A 146 -7.08 -18.97 7.32
C GLY A 146 -7.25 -20.12 8.32
N SER A 147 -8.25 -20.98 8.13
CA SER A 147 -8.49 -22.16 8.97
C SER A 147 -7.30 -23.12 8.94
N LYS A 148 -6.70 -23.34 7.76
CA LYS A 148 -5.49 -24.14 7.60
C LYS A 148 -4.31 -23.58 8.40
N LEU A 149 -4.18 -22.25 8.48
CA LEU A 149 -3.12 -21.61 9.26
C LEU A 149 -3.34 -21.75 10.77
N ILE A 150 -4.58 -21.67 11.25
CA ILE A 150 -4.92 -21.84 12.67
C ILE A 150 -4.61 -23.26 13.15
N LEU A 151 -4.85 -24.25 12.29
CA LEU A 151 -4.62 -25.66 12.61
C LEU A 151 -3.15 -26.09 12.48
N LYS A 152 -2.28 -25.22 11.95
CA LYS A 152 -0.88 -25.57 11.71
C LYS A 152 -0.07 -25.44 13.00
N GLU A 153 0.80 -26.43 13.25
CA GLU A 153 1.63 -26.47 14.44
C GLU A 153 2.58 -25.25 14.51
N PRO A 154 2.62 -24.55 15.66
CA PRO A 154 3.47 -23.39 15.87
C PRO A 154 4.91 -23.82 16.16
N ILE A 155 5.75 -23.88 15.13
CA ILE A 155 7.17 -24.16 15.27
C ILE A 155 7.97 -22.87 15.58
N SER A 156 8.21 -22.57 16.86
CA SER A 156 9.02 -21.39 17.22
C SER A 156 10.51 -21.61 16.92
N PRO A 157 11.18 -20.72 16.15
CA PRO A 157 12.61 -20.85 15.87
C PRO A 157 13.46 -20.65 17.13
N SER A 158 14.42 -21.55 17.35
CA SER A 158 15.25 -21.62 18.58
C SER A 158 16.33 -20.54 18.69
N SER A 159 16.65 -19.83 17.60
CA SER A 159 17.72 -18.82 17.56
C SER A 159 17.24 -17.37 17.45
N ALA A 160 15.92 -17.13 17.55
CA ALA A 160 15.34 -15.79 17.40
C ALA A 160 15.05 -15.16 18.77
N ASN A 161 15.34 -13.86 18.91
CA ASN A 161 14.94 -13.11 20.10
C ASN A 161 13.41 -13.00 20.14
N PHE A 162 12.78 -13.66 21.11
CA PHE A 162 11.33 -13.75 21.28
C PHE A 162 10.62 -12.40 21.18
N PHE A 163 11.17 -11.37 21.83
CA PHE A 163 10.61 -10.03 21.83
C PHE A 163 10.62 -9.38 20.44
N LEU A 164 11.75 -9.41 19.74
CA LEU A 164 11.88 -8.81 18.40
C LEU A 164 11.07 -9.59 17.36
N PHE A 165 11.02 -10.92 17.48
CA PHE A 165 10.27 -11.78 16.56
C PHE A 165 8.76 -11.54 16.65
N ARG A 166 8.23 -11.30 17.85
CA ARG A 166 6.80 -11.02 18.06
C ARG A 166 6.42 -9.57 17.78
N MET A 167 7.28 -8.61 18.13
CA MET A 167 6.97 -7.20 17.99
C MET A 167 7.05 -6.70 16.55
N ALA A 168 7.93 -7.26 15.71
CA ALA A 168 8.08 -6.76 14.34
C ALA A 168 6.81 -6.87 13.49
N PRO A 169 6.10 -8.02 13.46
CA PRO A 169 4.87 -8.15 12.69
C PRO A 169 3.71 -7.32 13.26
N VAL A 170 3.63 -7.20 14.60
CA VAL A 170 2.65 -6.34 15.27
C VAL A 170 2.88 -4.88 14.92
N ALA A 171 4.13 -4.41 14.93
CA ALA A 171 4.47 -3.05 14.56
C ALA A 171 4.09 -2.74 13.10
N THR A 172 4.40 -3.63 12.14
CA THR A 172 4.02 -3.43 10.73
C THR A 172 2.51 -3.38 10.54
N PHE A 173 1.78 -4.24 11.25
CA PHE A 173 0.32 -4.26 11.19
C PHE A 173 -0.29 -3.01 11.82
N MET A 174 0.21 -2.58 12.97
CA MET A 174 -0.26 -1.35 13.64
C MET A 174 -0.02 -0.11 12.79
N LEU A 175 1.15 0.02 12.16
CA LEU A 175 1.44 1.13 11.25
C LEU A 175 0.47 1.17 10.08
N SER A 176 0.11 0.01 9.55
CA SER A 176 -0.88 -0.12 8.48
C SER A 176 -2.25 0.44 8.93
N LEU A 177 -2.72 0.06 10.12
CA LEU A 177 -4.00 0.54 10.65
C LEU A 177 -4.01 2.05 10.91
N VAL A 178 -2.91 2.56 11.46
CA VAL A 178 -2.74 3.98 11.78
C VAL A 178 -2.76 4.83 10.50
N ALA A 179 -2.14 4.36 9.39
CA ALA A 179 -2.22 5.04 8.09
C ALA A 179 -3.66 5.19 7.58
N ARG A 180 -4.57 4.28 7.94
CA ARG A 180 -5.95 4.29 7.46
C ARG A 180 -6.80 5.41 8.05
N ALA A 181 -6.45 5.87 9.24
CA ALA A 181 -7.23 6.86 9.99
C ALA A 181 -7.45 8.16 9.22
N VAL A 182 -6.46 8.54 8.39
CA VAL A 182 -6.41 9.82 7.68
C VAL A 182 -6.96 9.74 6.25
N VAL A 183 -7.34 8.55 5.78
CA VAL A 183 -7.83 8.37 4.39
C VAL A 183 -9.36 8.51 4.34
N PRO A 184 -9.91 9.62 3.80
CA PRO A 184 -11.36 9.81 3.66
C PRO A 184 -11.97 8.84 2.64
N PHE A 185 -13.15 8.30 2.97
CA PHE A 185 -13.93 7.46 2.06
C PHE A 185 -14.98 8.24 1.26
N ASP A 186 -15.53 9.29 1.87
CA ASP A 186 -16.54 10.19 1.32
C ASP A 186 -16.48 11.52 2.10
N TYR A 187 -17.29 12.51 1.70
CA TYR A 187 -17.34 13.80 2.38
C TYR A 187 -17.73 13.63 3.86
N GLY A 188 -16.81 13.99 4.76
CA GLY A 188 -16.97 13.84 6.22
C GLY A 188 -16.81 12.41 6.76
N MET A 189 -16.58 11.41 5.89
CA MET A 189 -16.31 10.02 6.31
C MET A 189 -14.81 9.77 6.42
N VAL A 190 -14.19 10.36 7.43
CA VAL A 190 -12.78 10.22 7.79
C VAL A 190 -12.67 10.13 9.31
N LEU A 191 -11.79 9.27 9.83
CA LEU A 191 -11.66 9.10 11.28
C LEU A 191 -10.99 10.32 11.92
N SER A 192 -9.95 10.83 11.27
CA SER A 192 -9.31 12.08 11.63
C SER A 192 -8.86 12.81 10.38
N ASP A 193 -9.19 14.11 10.28
CA ASP A 193 -8.72 14.96 9.18
C ASP A 193 -7.69 15.97 9.71
N PRO A 194 -6.44 15.53 9.97
CA PRO A 194 -5.40 16.46 10.37
C PRO A 194 -5.00 17.34 9.18
N ASN A 195 -4.76 18.63 9.45
CA ASN A 195 -4.28 19.59 8.44
C ASN A 195 -2.98 19.18 7.76
N ILE A 196 -2.21 18.31 8.41
CA ILE A 196 -0.95 17.75 7.91
C ILE A 196 -1.08 16.29 7.45
N GLY A 197 -2.28 15.87 6.99
CA GLY A 197 -2.57 14.47 6.66
C GLY A 197 -1.61 13.82 5.66
N LEU A 198 -1.06 14.58 4.73
CA LEU A 198 -0.04 14.07 3.80
C LEU A 198 1.31 13.79 4.48
N LEU A 199 1.77 14.72 5.34
CA LEU A 199 2.99 14.55 6.12
C LEU A 199 2.84 13.37 7.10
N TYR A 200 1.65 13.17 7.63
CA TYR A 200 1.32 12.02 8.46
C TYR A 200 1.46 10.69 7.71
N LEU A 201 0.91 10.60 6.49
CA LEU A 201 1.05 9.39 5.65
C LEU A 201 2.53 9.10 5.33
N PHE A 202 3.34 10.14 5.11
CA PHE A 202 4.78 10.01 4.87
C PHE A 202 5.55 9.57 6.12
N ALA A 203 5.22 10.12 7.29
CA ALA A 203 5.83 9.70 8.55
C ALA A 203 5.57 8.21 8.83
N ILE A 204 4.38 7.71 8.48
CA ILE A 204 4.02 6.30 8.70
C ILE A 204 4.71 5.38 7.71
N SER A 205 4.85 5.76 6.43
CA SER A 205 5.64 4.96 5.47
C SER A 205 7.08 4.79 5.95
N SER A 206 7.68 5.86 6.50
CA SER A 206 9.06 5.84 7.01
C SER A 206 9.18 4.90 8.21
N LEU A 207 8.16 4.88 9.07
CA LEU A 207 8.09 3.95 10.20
C LEU A 207 7.99 2.49 9.75
N GLY A 208 7.37 2.22 8.60
CA GLY A 208 7.25 0.88 8.01
C GLY A 208 8.61 0.24 7.68
N VAL A 209 9.60 1.04 7.28
CA VAL A 209 10.97 0.59 6.97
C VAL A 209 11.64 -0.02 8.20
N TYR A 210 11.43 0.56 9.39
CA TYR A 210 12.00 0.03 10.63
C TYR A 210 11.44 -1.36 10.97
N GLY A 211 10.16 -1.62 10.68
CA GLY A 211 9.57 -2.94 10.86
C GLY A 211 10.31 -4.03 10.09
N ILE A 212 10.75 -3.72 8.87
CA ILE A 212 11.46 -4.64 7.98
C ILE A 212 12.90 -4.86 8.43
N ILE A 213 13.58 -3.81 8.89
CA ILE A 213 14.93 -3.92 9.46
C ILE A 213 14.93 -4.76 10.74
N ILE A 214 13.94 -4.55 11.62
CA ILE A 214 13.81 -5.28 12.88
C ILE A 214 13.47 -6.76 12.61
N ALA A 215 12.57 -7.04 11.66
CA ALA A 215 12.26 -8.39 11.21
C ALA A 215 13.49 -9.10 10.59
N GLY A 216 14.31 -8.36 9.83
CA GLY A 216 15.55 -8.88 9.26
C GLY A 216 16.64 -9.17 10.30
N ARG A 217 16.66 -8.43 11.41
CA ARG A 217 17.60 -8.64 12.51
C ARG A 217 17.19 -9.80 13.43
N SER A 218 15.90 -10.15 13.48
CA SER A 218 15.37 -11.21 14.35
C SER A 218 15.52 -12.62 13.76
N SER A 219 15.72 -12.75 12.45
CA SER A 219 15.71 -14.04 11.74
C SER A 219 17.12 -14.52 11.32
N ASN A 220 17.46 -15.76 11.70
CA ASN A 220 18.65 -16.48 11.19
C ASN A 220 18.32 -17.40 10.00
N SER A 221 17.03 -17.56 9.70
CA SER A 221 16.46 -18.32 8.58
C SER A 221 15.19 -17.61 8.12
N SER A 222 14.92 -17.65 6.82
CA SER A 222 13.84 -16.91 6.14
C SER A 222 12.46 -17.32 6.68
N MET A 223 11.93 -16.60 7.67
CA MET A 223 10.59 -16.86 8.22
C MET A 223 9.84 -15.54 8.39
N GLY A 224 9.07 -15.16 7.37
CA GLY A 224 8.00 -14.20 7.50
C GLY A 224 6.81 -14.86 8.20
N SER A 225 6.35 -14.26 9.31
CA SER A 225 5.11 -14.69 9.97
C SER A 225 3.88 -14.36 9.11
N ALA A 226 2.74 -15.03 9.35
CA ALA A 226 1.48 -14.71 8.68
C ALA A 226 1.06 -13.24 8.85
N LEU A 227 1.37 -12.62 10.01
CA LEU A 227 1.14 -11.19 10.24
C LEU A 227 1.96 -10.29 9.31
N PHE A 228 3.17 -10.73 8.91
CA PHE A 228 3.99 -9.95 7.99
C PHE A 228 3.37 -9.95 6.59
N PHE A 229 2.92 -11.11 6.11
CA PHE A 229 2.18 -11.20 4.84
C PHE A 229 0.91 -10.37 4.86
N LEU A 230 0.13 -10.48 5.94
CA LEU A 230 -1.09 -9.71 6.14
C LEU A 230 -0.81 -8.20 6.20
N GLY A 231 0.25 -7.78 6.91
CA GLY A 231 0.70 -6.40 7.02
C GLY A 231 1.15 -5.81 5.69
N GLU A 232 1.82 -6.59 4.84
CA GLU A 232 2.20 -6.16 3.49
C GLU A 232 0.99 -6.01 2.56
N TYR A 233 0.03 -6.95 2.58
CA TYR A 233 -1.21 -6.81 1.81
C TYR A 233 -2.08 -5.66 2.35
N ALA A 234 -2.12 -5.46 3.66
CA ALA A 234 -2.77 -4.31 4.27
C ALA A 234 -2.12 -3.01 3.79
N ASN A 235 -0.78 -2.93 3.83
CA ASN A 235 -0.01 -1.81 3.29
C ASN A 235 -0.29 -1.59 1.80
N MET A 236 -0.44 -2.64 1.00
CA MET A 236 -0.81 -2.50 -0.41
C MET A 236 -2.17 -1.80 -0.57
N ILE A 237 -3.20 -2.24 0.15
CA ILE A 237 -4.52 -1.60 0.13
C ILE A 237 -4.42 -0.15 0.62
N LEU A 238 -3.64 0.09 1.68
CA LEU A 238 -3.49 1.43 2.25
C LEU A 238 -2.80 2.38 1.29
N MET A 239 -1.71 1.95 0.65
CA MET A 239 -0.97 2.80 -0.29
C MET A 239 -1.78 3.10 -1.57
N THR A 240 -2.78 2.27 -1.92
CA THR A 240 -3.73 2.61 -3.00
C THR A 240 -4.73 3.71 -2.63
N GLY A 241 -4.98 3.94 -1.34
CA GLY A 241 -5.86 5.03 -0.86
C GLY A 241 -5.35 6.41 -1.27
N PRO A 242 -4.14 6.82 -0.86
CA PRO A 242 -3.50 8.06 -1.30
C PRO A 242 -3.36 8.19 -2.82
N CYS A 243 -3.08 7.10 -3.55
CA CYS A 243 -3.08 7.11 -5.02
C CYS A 243 -4.43 7.60 -5.57
N THR A 244 -5.52 7.08 -5.00
CA THR A 244 -6.89 7.37 -5.41
C THR A 244 -7.31 8.77 -5.00
N LEU A 245 -6.85 9.26 -3.85
CA LEU A 245 -7.13 10.62 -3.40
C LEU A 245 -6.42 11.65 -4.27
N PHE A 246 -5.11 11.51 -4.49
CA PHE A 246 -4.30 12.58 -5.05
C PHE A 246 -4.36 12.73 -6.57
N PHE A 247 -4.77 11.71 -7.32
CA PHE A 247 -4.74 11.76 -8.79
C PHE A 247 -6.12 11.74 -9.43
N PRO A 248 -6.97 10.71 -9.26
CA PRO A 248 -8.32 10.69 -9.82
C PRO A 248 -9.37 11.32 -8.91
N GLY A 249 -8.97 12.12 -7.91
CA GLY A 249 -9.86 12.91 -7.08
C GLY A 249 -10.80 12.09 -6.21
N GLY A 250 -10.36 11.04 -5.52
CA GLY A 250 -11.09 10.42 -4.40
C GLY A 250 -12.51 9.93 -4.72
N TRP A 251 -13.50 10.39 -3.95
CA TRP A 251 -14.91 9.98 -4.03
C TRP A 251 -15.81 10.66 -5.08
N PRO A 252 -15.58 11.90 -5.57
CA PRO A 252 -16.45 12.46 -6.60
C PRO A 252 -16.47 11.62 -7.89
N PRO A 253 -17.63 11.61 -8.58
CA PRO A 253 -17.80 10.93 -9.86
C PRO A 253 -16.93 11.58 -10.93
N ILE A 254 -16.72 10.83 -12.01
CA ILE A 254 -15.89 11.24 -13.16
C ILE A 254 -16.46 12.46 -13.87
N LEU A 255 -17.78 12.53 -13.96
CA LEU A 255 -18.51 13.60 -14.62
C LEU A 255 -19.62 14.07 -13.69
N ASP A 256 -19.85 15.38 -13.67
CA ASP A 256 -20.87 16.05 -12.84
C ASP A 256 -22.31 15.82 -13.34
N LEU A 257 -22.60 14.65 -13.93
CA LEU A 257 -23.93 14.28 -14.40
C LEU A 257 -24.83 13.81 -13.24
N PRO A 258 -26.14 14.14 -13.27
CA PRO A 258 -27.08 13.79 -12.20
C PRO A 258 -27.23 12.27 -12.00
N ILE A 259 -27.02 11.46 -13.05
CA ILE A 259 -27.06 9.99 -12.98
C ILE A 259 -25.92 9.47 -12.08
N PHE A 260 -24.72 10.03 -12.21
CA PHE A 260 -23.55 9.58 -11.44
C PHE A 260 -23.57 10.07 -9.98
N LYS A 261 -24.28 11.16 -9.68
CA LYS A 261 -24.50 11.68 -8.32
C LYS A 261 -25.42 10.79 -7.47
N LYS A 262 -26.22 9.92 -8.11
CA LYS A 262 -27.10 8.98 -7.40
C LYS A 262 -26.34 7.86 -6.69
N ILE A 263 -25.11 7.58 -7.13
CA ILE A 263 -24.24 6.57 -6.54
C ILE A 263 -23.48 7.22 -5.36
N PRO A 264 -23.52 6.63 -4.15
CA PRO A 264 -22.74 7.11 -3.00
C PRO A 264 -21.25 7.29 -3.32
N GLY A 265 -20.62 8.35 -2.78
CA GLY A 265 -19.21 8.67 -3.03
C GLY A 265 -18.27 7.56 -2.58
N SER A 266 -18.57 6.88 -1.46
CA SER A 266 -17.81 5.71 -1.00
C SER A 266 -17.68 4.61 -2.06
N ILE A 267 -18.71 4.39 -2.89
CA ILE A 267 -18.68 3.36 -3.94
C ILE A 267 -17.70 3.77 -5.04
N TRP A 268 -17.67 5.04 -5.42
CA TRP A 268 -16.71 5.57 -6.38
C TRP A 268 -15.28 5.45 -5.87
N PHE A 269 -15.05 5.78 -4.60
CA PHE A 269 -13.76 5.58 -3.96
C PHE A 269 -13.34 4.09 -4.02
N SER A 270 -14.24 3.17 -3.65
CA SER A 270 -13.96 1.72 -3.72
C SER A 270 -13.68 1.23 -5.14
N ILE A 271 -14.42 1.70 -6.16
CA ILE A 271 -14.19 1.33 -7.56
C ILE A 271 -12.79 1.78 -8.02
N LYS A 272 -12.39 3.02 -7.70
CA LYS A 272 -11.07 3.54 -8.07
C LYS A 272 -9.95 2.80 -7.35
N VAL A 273 -10.12 2.48 -6.06
CA VAL A 273 -9.17 1.64 -5.29
C VAL A 273 -9.04 0.26 -5.93
N LEU A 274 -10.15 -0.40 -6.28
CA LEU A 274 -10.13 -1.70 -6.97
C LEU A 274 -9.44 -1.64 -8.33
N LEU A 275 -9.64 -0.55 -9.08
CA LEU A 275 -8.96 -0.34 -10.36
C LEU A 275 -7.44 -0.22 -10.18
N PHE A 276 -6.97 0.51 -9.16
CA PHE A 276 -5.55 0.54 -8.85
C PHE A 276 -5.05 -0.83 -8.43
N LEU A 277 -5.70 -1.51 -7.49
CA LEU A 277 -5.31 -2.85 -7.06
C LEU A 277 -5.22 -3.83 -8.25
N PHE A 278 -6.17 -3.76 -9.18
CA PHE A 278 -6.10 -4.52 -10.43
C PHE A 278 -4.87 -4.16 -11.27
N LEU A 279 -4.56 -2.86 -11.45
CA LEU A 279 -3.33 -2.43 -12.13
C LEU A 279 -2.06 -2.95 -11.44
N TYR A 280 -1.99 -2.94 -10.09
CA TYR A 280 -0.85 -3.51 -9.36
C TYR A 280 -0.66 -4.99 -9.69
N ILE A 281 -1.73 -5.78 -9.60
CA ILE A 281 -1.69 -7.21 -9.88
C ILE A 281 -1.36 -7.47 -11.36
N TRP A 282 -1.90 -6.65 -12.26
CA TRP A 282 -1.67 -6.78 -13.69
C TRP A 282 -0.22 -6.47 -14.08
N VAL A 283 0.36 -5.39 -13.56
CA VAL A 283 1.78 -5.05 -13.76
C VAL A 283 2.68 -6.16 -13.23
N ARG A 284 2.36 -6.72 -12.05
CA ARG A 284 3.07 -7.89 -11.51
C ARG A 284 3.00 -9.11 -12.42
N ALA A 285 1.86 -9.35 -13.07
CA ALA A 285 1.69 -10.48 -13.97
C ALA A 285 2.34 -10.27 -15.34
N ALA A 286 2.45 -9.03 -15.80
CA ALA A 286 2.93 -8.68 -17.14
C ALA A 286 4.45 -8.48 -17.23
N PHE A 287 5.09 -7.96 -16.17
CA PHE A 287 6.51 -7.59 -16.22
C PHE A 287 7.43 -8.67 -15.61
N PRO A 288 8.57 -8.97 -16.25
CA PRO A 288 9.61 -9.81 -15.67
C PRO A 288 10.19 -9.20 -14.39
N ARG A 289 10.82 -10.06 -13.58
CA ARG A 289 11.45 -9.61 -12.33
C ARG A 289 12.67 -8.72 -12.61
N TYR A 290 12.75 -7.55 -12.00
CA TYR A 290 13.94 -6.68 -12.07
C TYR A 290 14.92 -6.99 -10.94
N ARG A 291 16.23 -6.92 -11.26
CA ARG A 291 17.31 -7.11 -10.28
C ARG A 291 17.44 -5.88 -9.38
N TYR A 292 17.79 -6.09 -8.12
CA TYR A 292 18.03 -5.03 -7.12
C TYR A 292 18.87 -3.85 -7.65
N ASP A 293 19.97 -4.10 -8.36
CA ASP A 293 20.85 -3.01 -8.86
C ASP A 293 20.16 -2.15 -9.91
N GLN A 294 19.34 -2.77 -10.76
CA GLN A 294 18.56 -2.08 -11.79
C GLN A 294 17.47 -1.23 -11.15
N LEU A 295 16.84 -1.77 -10.11
CA LEU A 295 15.80 -1.07 -9.36
C LEU A 295 16.36 0.15 -8.61
N MET A 296 17.44 -0.05 -7.88
CA MET A 296 18.15 1.02 -7.19
C MET A 296 18.73 2.06 -8.18
N GLY A 297 19.07 1.62 -9.40
CA GLY A 297 19.42 2.50 -10.51
C GLY A 297 18.24 3.31 -11.01
N LEU A 298 17.07 2.70 -11.21
CA LEU A 298 15.84 3.35 -11.66
C LEU A 298 15.38 4.42 -10.66
N GLY A 299 15.32 4.08 -9.36
CA GLY A 299 14.94 5.01 -8.31
C GLY A 299 15.86 6.24 -8.26
N ARG A 300 17.17 6.03 -8.17
CA ARG A 300 18.13 7.13 -7.97
C ARG A 300 18.49 7.90 -9.24
N LYS A 301 18.59 7.24 -10.40
CA LYS A 301 19.05 7.89 -11.64
C LYS A 301 17.91 8.41 -12.50
N VAL A 302 16.72 7.80 -12.41
CA VAL A 302 15.59 8.16 -13.26
C VAL A 302 14.52 8.86 -12.44
N PHE A 303 14.01 8.24 -11.39
CA PHE A 303 12.85 8.79 -10.67
C PHE A 303 13.19 10.02 -9.85
N LEU A 304 14.27 10.00 -9.08
CA LEU A 304 14.64 11.15 -8.26
C LEU A 304 14.87 12.42 -9.10
N PRO A 305 15.67 12.42 -10.19
CA PRO A 305 15.85 13.61 -11.02
C PRO A 305 14.58 13.99 -11.75
N LEU A 306 13.80 13.02 -12.23
CA LEU A 306 12.56 13.30 -12.97
C LEU A 306 11.47 13.89 -12.05
N SER A 307 11.37 13.45 -10.79
CA SER A 307 10.45 14.05 -9.82
C SER A 307 10.85 15.48 -9.47
N LEU A 308 12.14 15.76 -9.27
CA LEU A 308 12.63 17.13 -9.04
C LEU A 308 12.42 18.03 -10.26
N ALA A 309 12.72 17.52 -11.45
CA ALA A 309 12.53 18.23 -12.71
C ALA A 309 11.05 18.51 -13.01
N ARG A 310 10.10 17.84 -12.35
CA ARG A 310 8.66 18.12 -12.46
C ARG A 310 8.19 19.17 -11.47
N VAL A 311 8.75 19.22 -10.27
CA VAL A 311 8.40 20.22 -9.25
C VAL A 311 8.65 21.64 -9.77
N VAL A 312 9.83 21.90 -10.35
CA VAL A 312 10.25 23.26 -10.73
C VAL A 312 9.41 23.88 -11.86
N PRO A 313 9.13 23.20 -12.98
CA PRO A 313 8.28 23.77 -14.04
C PRO A 313 6.82 23.90 -13.62
N VAL A 314 6.31 22.98 -12.80
CA VAL A 314 4.92 23.05 -12.31
C VAL A 314 4.74 24.26 -11.39
N SER A 315 5.68 24.48 -10.45
CA SER A 315 5.64 25.68 -9.60
C SER A 315 5.82 26.96 -10.42
N GLY A 316 6.76 26.98 -11.37
CA GLY A 316 6.97 28.11 -12.27
C GLY A 316 5.71 28.46 -13.08
N LEU A 317 5.08 27.46 -13.70
CA LEU A 317 3.87 27.65 -14.50
C LEU A 317 2.72 28.22 -13.66
N LEU A 318 2.47 27.65 -12.48
CA LEU A 318 1.40 28.12 -11.59
C LEU A 318 1.63 29.55 -11.11
N VAL A 319 2.88 29.93 -10.79
CA VAL A 319 3.22 31.31 -10.40
C VAL A 319 3.05 32.28 -11.57
N THR A 320 3.49 31.90 -12.77
CA THR A 320 3.40 32.78 -13.96
C THR A 320 1.96 33.08 -14.36
N PHE A 321 1.06 32.09 -14.26
CA PHE A 321 -0.35 32.27 -14.58
C PHE A 321 -1.21 32.74 -13.40
N GLN A 322 -0.61 32.98 -12.22
CA GLN A 322 -1.33 33.33 -10.97
C GLN A 322 -2.44 32.32 -10.65
N TRP A 323 -2.17 31.03 -10.91
CA TRP A 323 -3.07 29.91 -10.62
C TRP A 323 -2.73 29.23 -9.28
N LEU A 324 -1.88 29.86 -8.45
CA LEU A 324 -1.71 29.38 -7.08
C LEU A 324 -3.01 29.62 -6.29
N PRO A 325 -3.53 28.57 -5.61
CA PRO A 325 -4.74 28.66 -4.80
C PRO A 325 -4.56 29.36 -3.46
#